data_AF-A0A844I2C8-F1
#
_entry.id   AF-A0A844I2C8-F1
#
_cell.length_a   1.000
_cell.length_b   1.000
_cell.length_c   1.000
_cell.angle_alpha   90.00
_cell.angle_beta   90.00
_cell.angle_gamma   90.00
#
_symmetry.space_group_name_H-M   'P 1'
#
loop_
_entity.id
_entity.type
_entity.pdbx_description
1 polymer ?
#
loop_
_entity_poly.entity_id
_entity_poly.type
_entity_poly.pdbx_seq_one_letter_code
_entity_poly.pdbx_strand_id
1 'polypeptide(L)'
;MKVSELQSILLEELKFLLPDWKFIKSKREFQRSEEGFVWYLHIGCINHSEDFDAVADVAVEFKAGKERLCIVGAELGNIEGRGQLRFPVSNREAAKSSAFELYEHFNERGLPFLRKYSDPAEVVGTLRNGGAEAMLISPLLKQHQDQINRLSSHYGVSL
;
A
#
# COMPACT_ATOMS: atom_id res chain seq x y z
N MET A 1 1.26 6.77 28.43
CA MET A 1 1.97 5.78 27.61
C MET A 1 2.70 6.55 26.53
N LYS A 2 3.91 6.16 26.14
CA LYS A 2 4.63 6.89 25.09
C LYS A 2 4.02 6.56 23.72
N VAL A 3 4.00 7.52 22.80
CA VAL A 3 3.54 7.30 21.41
C VAL A 3 4.24 6.09 20.76
N SER A 4 5.53 5.88 21.04
CA SER A 4 6.28 4.72 20.54
C SER A 4 5.78 3.37 21.08
N GLU A 5 5.25 3.33 22.30
CA GLU A 5 4.63 2.14 22.88
C GLU A 5 3.29 1.85 22.21
N LEU A 6 2.48 2.87 21.95
CA LEU A 6 1.21 2.75 21.22
C LEU A 6 1.42 2.25 19.79
N GLN A 7 2.40 2.81 19.07
CA GLN A 7 2.80 2.34 17.74
C GLN A 7 3.23 0.88 17.75
N SER A 8 3.97 0.46 18.78
CA SER A 8 4.41 -0.93 18.91
C SER A 8 3.21 -1.87 19.11
N ILE A 9 2.22 -1.46 19.91
CA ILE A 9 1.00 -2.25 20.11
C ILE A 9 0.22 -2.39 18.80
N LEU A 10 0.00 -1.30 18.07
CA LEU A 10 -0.71 -1.32 16.78
C LEU A 10 0.00 -2.25 15.77
N LEU A 11 1.33 -2.16 15.65
CA LEU A 11 2.09 -2.98 14.71
C LEU A 11 2.13 -4.46 15.10
N GLU A 12 2.20 -4.78 16.40
CA GLU A 12 2.13 -6.17 16.87
C GLU A 12 0.73 -6.78 16.63
N GLU A 13 -0.34 -6.00 16.80
CA GLU A 13 -1.70 -6.44 16.47
C GLU A 13 -1.84 -6.69 14.96
N LEU A 14 -1.36 -5.79 14.11
CA LEU A 14 -1.36 -5.99 12.65
C LEU A 14 -0.55 -7.23 12.21
N LYS A 15 0.57 -7.53 12.88
CA LYS A 15 1.34 -8.76 12.62
C LYS A 15 0.54 -10.02 12.91
N PHE A 16 -0.29 -10.00 13.94
CA PHE A 16 -1.18 -11.12 14.24
C PHE A 16 -2.28 -11.27 13.19
N LEU A 17 -2.85 -10.14 12.74
CA LEU A 17 -3.91 -10.12 11.72
C LEU A 17 -3.42 -10.46 10.30
N LEU A 18 -2.12 -10.31 10.02
CA LEU A 18 -1.51 -10.53 8.71
C LEU A 18 -0.43 -11.64 8.76
N PRO A 19 -0.79 -12.89 9.10
CA PRO A 19 0.18 -13.97 9.32
C PRO A 19 0.97 -14.35 8.07
N ASP A 20 0.39 -14.16 6.88
CA ASP A 20 1.02 -14.46 5.59
C ASP A 20 1.91 -13.33 5.06
N TRP A 21 2.02 -12.22 5.80
CA TRP A 21 2.80 -11.06 5.41
C TRP A 21 4.05 -10.92 6.25
N LYS A 22 5.19 -10.74 5.58
CA LYS A 22 6.46 -10.48 6.24
C LYS A 22 6.54 -9.03 6.68
N PHE A 23 6.61 -8.79 7.98
CA PHE A 23 6.81 -7.45 8.52
C PHE A 23 8.28 -6.99 8.48
N ILE A 24 8.53 -5.80 7.96
CA ILE A 24 9.84 -5.13 7.89
C ILE A 24 9.84 -3.92 8.82
N LYS A 25 10.30 -4.13 10.06
CA LYS A 25 10.25 -3.14 11.15
C LYS A 25 10.86 -1.78 10.80
N SER A 26 12.01 -1.75 10.13
CA SER A 26 12.72 -0.50 9.79
C SER A 26 11.95 0.41 8.85
N LYS A 27 10.97 -0.15 8.13
CA LYS A 27 10.13 0.58 7.16
C LYS A 27 8.67 0.63 7.58
N ARG A 28 8.27 -0.05 8.66
CA ARG A 28 6.86 -0.21 9.07
C ARG A 28 5.98 -0.67 7.90
N GLU A 29 6.45 -1.68 7.17
CA GLU A 29 5.72 -2.24 6.03
C GLU A 29 5.59 -3.75 6.14
N PHE A 30 4.46 -4.26 5.66
CA PHE A 30 4.18 -5.66 5.45
C PHE A 30 4.41 -5.98 3.97
N GLN A 31 5.14 -7.05 3.69
CA GLN A 31 5.43 -7.50 2.34
C GLN A 31 4.89 -8.92 2.12
N ARG A 32 4.30 -9.14 0.95
CA ARG A 32 3.96 -10.47 0.46
C ARG A 32 4.50 -10.62 -0.95
N SER A 33 5.45 -11.54 -1.12
CA SER A 33 6.07 -11.81 -2.42
C SER A 33 5.26 -12.84 -3.18
N GLU A 34 5.03 -12.58 -4.46
CA GLU A 34 4.44 -13.51 -5.42
C GLU A 34 5.39 -13.64 -6.62
N GLU A 35 5.10 -14.53 -7.57
CA GLU A 35 5.92 -14.65 -8.77
C GLU A 35 5.83 -13.38 -9.64
N GLY A 36 6.95 -12.68 -9.82
CA GLY A 36 7.05 -11.49 -10.67
C GLY A 36 6.70 -10.15 -10.00
N PHE A 37 6.09 -10.15 -8.81
CA PHE A 37 5.78 -8.91 -8.08
C PHE A 37 5.78 -9.07 -6.56
N VAL A 38 5.79 -7.94 -5.84
CA VAL A 38 5.68 -7.88 -4.38
C VAL A 38 4.53 -6.94 -4.03
N TRP A 39 3.65 -7.40 -3.14
CA TRP A 39 2.65 -6.55 -2.50
C TRP A 39 3.22 -5.90 -1.25
N TYR A 40 2.81 -4.65 -1.04
CA TYR A 40 3.15 -3.84 0.12
C TYR A 40 1.88 -3.35 0.79
N LEU A 41 1.89 -3.40 2.13
CA LEU A 41 1.04 -2.58 2.99
C LEU A 41 1.98 -1.77 3.90
N HIS A 42 2.08 -0.47 3.65
CA HIS A 42 2.91 0.46 4.41
C HIS A 42 2.08 1.16 5.48
N ILE A 43 2.63 1.29 6.70
CA ILE A 43 1.97 1.96 7.83
C ILE A 43 2.71 3.26 8.14
N GLY A 44 2.03 4.38 7.90
CA GLY A 44 2.44 5.70 8.37
C GLY A 44 1.91 6.01 9.76
N CYS A 45 2.64 6.82 10.52
CA CYS A 45 2.17 7.35 11.81
C CYS A 45 2.34 8.87 11.83
N ILE A 46 1.22 9.58 11.99
CA ILE A 46 1.18 11.02 12.17
C ILE A 46 1.15 11.28 13.67
N ASN A 47 2.29 11.65 14.24
CA ASN A 47 2.44 11.78 15.69
C ASN A 47 1.89 13.11 16.20
N HIS A 48 1.23 13.05 17.34
CA HIS A 48 0.88 14.21 18.16
C HIS A 48 1.65 14.15 19.49
N SER A 49 1.29 15.00 20.46
CA SER A 49 1.99 15.07 21.74
C SER A 49 1.82 13.82 22.60
N GLU A 50 0.63 13.22 22.57
CA GLU A 50 0.26 12.10 23.45
C GLU A 50 -0.26 10.87 22.70
N ASP A 51 -0.65 11.04 21.43
CA ASP A 51 -1.24 10.02 20.58
C ASP A 51 -0.71 10.10 19.13
N PHE A 52 -1.28 9.31 18.23
CA PHE A 52 -0.99 9.40 16.80
C PHE A 52 -2.18 8.91 15.97
N ASP A 53 -2.20 9.31 14.69
CA ASP A 53 -3.06 8.69 13.68
C ASP A 53 -2.23 7.70 12.86
N ALA A 54 -2.71 6.47 12.72
CA ALA A 54 -2.18 5.54 11.73
C ALA A 54 -2.81 5.84 10.36
N VAL A 55 -1.99 5.72 9.30
CA VAL A 55 -2.42 5.79 7.90
C VAL A 55 -1.81 4.62 7.15
N ALA A 56 -2.42 4.21 6.03
CA ALA A 56 -1.93 3.05 5.30
C ALA A 56 -1.96 3.24 3.78
N ASP A 57 -0.91 2.74 3.14
CA ASP A 57 -0.76 2.71 1.69
C ASP A 57 -0.58 1.27 1.23
N VAL A 58 -1.13 0.94 0.06
CA VAL A 58 -0.91 -0.34 -0.62
C VAL A 58 -0.17 -0.13 -1.93
N ALA A 59 0.73 -1.05 -2.29
CA ALA A 59 1.44 -0.98 -3.56
C ALA A 59 1.79 -2.36 -4.14
N VAL A 60 1.86 -2.43 -5.46
CA VAL A 60 2.39 -3.55 -6.23
C VAL A 60 3.72 -3.11 -6.86
N GLU A 61 4.80 -3.80 -6.54
CA GLU A 61 6.11 -3.63 -7.20
C GLU A 61 6.37 -4.78 -8.16
N PHE A 62 6.46 -4.49 -9.45
CA PHE A 62 6.88 -5.44 -10.48
C PHE A 62 8.40 -5.52 -10.56
N LYS A 63 8.93 -6.74 -10.67
CA LYS A 63 10.37 -7.00 -10.62
C LYS A 63 10.82 -7.97 -11.71
N ALA A 64 11.98 -7.67 -12.30
CA ALA A 64 12.76 -8.58 -13.12
C ALA A 64 14.02 -8.99 -12.35
N GLY A 65 13.94 -10.10 -11.61
CA GLY A 65 15.00 -10.50 -10.69
C GLY A 65 15.21 -9.48 -9.57
N LYS A 66 16.36 -8.79 -9.57
CA LYS A 66 16.69 -7.74 -8.58
C LYS A 66 16.27 -6.34 -9.01
N GLU A 67 15.95 -6.14 -10.29
CA GLU A 67 15.57 -4.85 -10.82
C GLU A 67 14.08 -4.56 -10.58
N ARG A 68 13.77 -3.33 -10.14
CA ARG A 68 12.41 -2.81 -10.10
C ARG A 68 12.03 -2.32 -11.50
N LEU A 69 10.98 -2.89 -12.06
CA LEU A 69 10.40 -2.44 -13.33
C LEU A 69 9.45 -1.28 -13.11
N CYS A 70 8.52 -1.44 -12.17
CA CYS A 70 7.46 -0.48 -11.89
C CYS A 70 7.00 -0.67 -10.45
N ILE A 71 6.51 0.40 -9.83
CA ILE A 71 5.71 0.32 -8.62
C ILE A 71 4.50 1.22 -8.80
N VAL A 72 3.32 0.69 -8.48
CA VAL A 72 2.05 1.42 -8.48
C VAL A 72 1.37 1.19 -7.14
N GLY A 73 0.68 2.19 -6.63
CA GLY A 73 0.10 2.13 -5.30
C GLY A 73 -0.72 3.35 -4.96
N ALA A 74 -1.50 3.23 -3.90
CA ALA A 74 -2.37 4.28 -3.42
C ALA A 74 -2.54 4.18 -1.89
N GLU A 75 -2.82 5.33 -1.28
CA GLU A 75 -3.29 5.41 0.10
C GLU A 75 -4.72 4.82 0.19
N LEU A 76 -5.06 4.11 1.26
CA LEU A 76 -6.32 3.38 1.38
C LEU A 76 -7.58 4.26 1.23
N GLY A 77 -7.60 5.43 1.85
CA GLY A 77 -8.72 6.38 1.72
C GLY A 77 -8.82 7.03 0.33
N ASN A 78 -7.70 7.23 -0.36
CA ASN A 78 -7.69 7.69 -1.74
C ASN A 78 -8.30 6.67 -2.71
N ILE A 79 -8.18 5.36 -2.45
CA ILE A 79 -8.87 4.32 -3.23
C ILE A 79 -10.39 4.51 -3.16
N GLU A 80 -10.91 5.02 -2.04
CA GLU A 80 -12.34 5.33 -1.85
C GLU A 80 -12.73 6.75 -2.29
N GLY A 81 -11.77 7.55 -2.79
CA GLY A 81 -12.01 8.95 -3.18
C GLY A 81 -12.27 9.88 -1.99
N ARG A 82 -11.88 9.49 -0.78
CA ARG A 82 -12.15 10.24 0.46
C ARG A 82 -10.97 11.09 0.94
N GLY A 83 -9.84 11.01 0.26
CA GLY A 83 -8.58 11.56 0.78
C GLY A 83 -7.95 10.61 1.80
N GLN A 84 -6.95 11.09 2.55
CA GLN A 84 -6.25 10.28 3.55
C GLN A 84 -7.20 9.71 4.62
N LEU A 85 -7.21 8.39 4.78
CA LEU A 85 -7.93 7.72 5.86
C LEU A 85 -7.02 7.60 7.09
N ARG A 86 -7.57 7.93 8.26
CA ARG A 86 -6.84 7.97 9.53
C ARG A 86 -7.49 7.08 10.56
N PHE A 87 -6.68 6.27 11.23
CA PHE A 87 -7.08 5.39 12.33
C PHE A 87 -6.47 5.92 13.63
N PRO A 88 -7.23 6.64 14.47
CA PRO A 88 -6.70 7.33 15.64
C PRO A 88 -6.30 6.35 16.74
N VAL A 89 -5.19 6.62 17.45
CA VAL A 89 -4.66 5.75 18.51
C VAL A 89 -4.28 6.56 19.74
N SER A 90 -5.20 6.67 20.70
CA SER A 90 -5.01 7.45 21.93
C SER A 90 -4.58 6.63 23.16
N ASN A 91 -4.80 5.32 23.13
CA ASN A 91 -4.47 4.41 24.22
C ASN A 91 -4.30 2.96 23.70
N ARG A 92 -4.07 2.00 24.61
CA ARG A 92 -3.82 0.60 24.26
C ARG A 92 -5.01 -0.05 23.58
N GLU A 93 -6.22 0.22 24.06
CA GLU A 93 -7.46 -0.30 23.53
C GLU A 93 -7.69 0.24 22.11
N ALA A 94 -7.50 1.55 21.92
CA ALA A 94 -7.54 2.21 20.62
C ALA A 94 -6.49 1.64 19.67
N ALA A 95 -5.27 1.34 20.13
CA ALA A 95 -4.24 0.75 19.27
C ALA A 95 -4.69 -0.60 18.68
N LYS A 96 -5.43 -1.39 19.44
CA LYS A 96 -5.97 -2.67 18.99
C LYS A 96 -7.18 -2.50 18.07
N SER A 97 -8.15 -1.68 18.47
CA SER A 97 -9.34 -1.45 17.65
C SER A 97 -8.98 -0.81 16.31
N SER A 98 -8.05 0.15 16.30
CA SER A 98 -7.59 0.84 15.08
C SER A 98 -6.75 -0.08 14.20
N ALA A 99 -5.99 -1.03 14.76
CA ALA A 99 -5.33 -2.06 13.97
C ALA A 99 -6.34 -2.99 13.29
N PHE A 100 -7.41 -3.38 14.00
CA PHE A 100 -8.48 -4.19 13.45
C PHE A 100 -9.25 -3.46 12.34
N GLU A 101 -9.64 -2.20 12.58
CA GLU A 101 -10.33 -1.36 11.58
C GLU A 101 -9.47 -1.15 10.32
N LEU A 102 -8.17 -0.86 10.50
CA LEU A 102 -7.23 -0.76 9.38
C LEU A 102 -7.16 -2.06 8.59
N TYR A 103 -7.10 -3.20 9.28
CA TYR A 103 -7.10 -4.52 8.67
C TYR A 103 -8.38 -4.80 7.87
N GLU A 104 -9.55 -4.44 8.40
CA GLU A 104 -10.82 -4.56 7.68
C GLU A 104 -10.83 -3.70 6.41
N HIS A 105 -10.45 -2.42 6.51
CA HIS A 105 -10.31 -1.54 5.34
C HIS A 105 -9.31 -2.07 4.32
N PHE A 106 -8.18 -2.61 4.78
CA PHE A 106 -7.20 -3.26 3.92
C PHE A 106 -7.80 -4.47 3.20
N ASN A 107 -8.55 -5.32 3.88
CA ASN A 107 -9.18 -6.48 3.24
C ASN A 107 -10.27 -6.08 2.23
N GLU A 108 -11.08 -5.08 2.56
CA GLU A 108 -12.21 -4.65 1.74
C GLU A 108 -11.79 -3.82 0.53
N ARG A 109 -10.70 -3.05 0.64
CA ARG A 109 -10.27 -2.08 -0.38
C ARG A 109 -8.86 -2.33 -0.89
N GLY A 110 -7.92 -2.49 0.03
CA GLY A 110 -6.49 -2.67 -0.28
C GLY A 110 -6.21 -3.97 -1.04
N LEU A 111 -6.73 -5.11 -0.58
CA LEU A 111 -6.55 -6.40 -1.25
C LEU A 111 -7.16 -6.44 -2.67
N PRO A 112 -8.40 -5.98 -2.89
CA PRO A 112 -8.93 -5.84 -4.26
C PRO A 112 -8.08 -4.94 -5.15
N PHE A 113 -7.59 -3.80 -4.64
CA PHE A 113 -6.68 -2.93 -5.38
C PHE A 113 -5.40 -3.66 -5.78
N LEU A 114 -4.75 -4.33 -4.81
CA LEU A 114 -3.53 -5.09 -5.07
C LEU A 114 -3.74 -6.19 -6.11
N ARG A 115 -4.85 -6.94 -6.01
CA ARG A 115 -5.20 -7.98 -6.99
C ARG A 115 -5.42 -7.40 -8.39
N LYS A 116 -6.16 -6.30 -8.50
CA LYS A 116 -6.42 -5.60 -9.77
C LYS A 116 -5.10 -5.19 -10.45
N TYR A 117 -4.26 -4.46 -9.73
CA TYR A 117 -3.01 -3.92 -10.29
C TYR A 117 -1.81 -4.87 -10.20
N SER A 118 -2.05 -6.15 -9.90
CA SER A 118 -1.07 -7.22 -10.10
C SER A 118 -0.99 -7.68 -11.56
N ASP A 119 -1.97 -7.33 -12.38
CA ASP A 119 -1.94 -7.55 -13.81
C ASP A 119 -1.17 -6.40 -14.51
N PRO A 120 -0.02 -6.67 -15.16
CA PRO A 120 0.70 -5.66 -15.93
C PRO A 120 -0.16 -4.99 -17.01
N ALA A 121 -1.09 -5.71 -17.63
CA ALA A 121 -1.96 -5.17 -18.67
C ALA A 121 -2.93 -4.14 -18.10
N GLU A 122 -3.47 -4.39 -16.90
CA GLU A 122 -4.35 -3.45 -16.18
C GLU A 122 -3.60 -2.16 -15.82
N VAL A 123 -2.36 -2.28 -15.34
CA VAL A 123 -1.52 -1.12 -15.02
C VAL A 123 -1.22 -0.31 -16.28
N VAL A 124 -0.77 -0.96 -17.36
CA VAL A 124 -0.46 -0.29 -18.63
C VAL A 124 -1.70 0.40 -19.20
N GLY A 125 -2.85 -0.30 -19.23
CA GLY A 125 -4.11 0.25 -19.71
C GLY A 125 -4.54 1.47 -18.89
N THR A 126 -4.47 1.39 -17.56
CA THR A 126 -4.79 2.50 -16.67
C THR A 126 -3.90 3.71 -16.92
N LEU A 127 -2.57 3.52 -16.98
CA LEU A 127 -1.63 4.62 -17.22
C LEU A 127 -1.80 5.25 -18.61
N ARG A 128 -2.10 4.46 -19.65
CA ARG A 128 -2.36 4.98 -21.01
C ARG A 128 -3.65 5.79 -21.09
N ASN A 129 -4.71 5.33 -20.41
CA ASN A 129 -5.97 6.06 -20.36
C ASN A 129 -5.84 7.40 -19.61
N GLY A 130 -4.88 7.50 -18.70
CA GLY A 130 -4.59 8.72 -17.95
C GLY A 130 -5.72 9.07 -16.97
N GLY A 131 -5.85 10.35 -16.65
CA GLY A 131 -6.90 10.86 -15.77
C GLY A 131 -6.73 10.47 -14.30
N ALA A 132 -7.83 10.50 -13.54
CA ALA A 132 -7.81 10.35 -12.10
C ALA A 132 -7.30 8.98 -11.64
N GLU A 133 -7.62 7.91 -12.36
CA GLU A 133 -7.21 6.55 -12.00
C GLU A 133 -5.70 6.33 -12.23
N ALA A 134 -5.15 6.85 -13.33
CA ALA A 134 -3.71 6.84 -13.56
C ALA A 134 -2.96 7.62 -12.49
N MET A 135 -3.50 8.78 -12.09
CA MET A 135 -2.93 9.62 -11.03
C MET A 135 -3.07 8.98 -9.64
N LEU A 136 -4.11 8.18 -9.41
CA LEU A 136 -4.29 7.42 -8.17
C LEU A 136 -3.17 6.38 -8.00
N ILE A 137 -2.90 5.58 -9.04
CA ILE A 137 -1.94 4.47 -8.95
C ILE A 137 -0.48 4.90 -9.16
N SER A 138 -0.27 6.04 -9.82
CA SER A 138 1.05 6.62 -10.06
C SER A 138 0.93 8.15 -10.11
N PRO A 139 1.18 8.87 -8.99
CA PRO A 139 0.93 10.31 -8.95
C PRO A 139 1.97 11.15 -9.71
N LEU A 140 3.04 10.54 -10.20
CA LEU A 140 4.13 11.22 -10.91
C LEU A 140 3.97 11.06 -12.42
N LEU A 141 3.21 11.97 -13.05
CA LEU A 141 2.94 11.95 -14.50
C LEU A 141 4.18 11.73 -15.37
N LYS A 142 5.31 12.33 -14.99
CA LYS A 142 6.60 12.19 -15.69
C LYS A 142 7.15 10.76 -15.71
N GLN A 143 6.65 9.86 -14.86
CA GLN A 143 7.06 8.46 -14.79
C GLN A 143 6.15 7.52 -15.58
N HIS A 144 4.94 7.96 -15.96
CA HIS A 144 3.95 7.09 -16.61
C HIS A 144 4.49 6.44 -17.87
N GLN A 145 5.12 7.22 -18.75
CA GLN A 145 5.64 6.68 -20.01
C GLN A 145 6.76 5.65 -19.79
N ASP A 146 7.65 5.88 -18.82
CA ASP A 146 8.72 4.92 -18.47
C ASP A 146 8.13 3.63 -17.88
N GLN A 147 7.15 3.76 -16.98
CA GLN A 147 6.43 2.62 -16.40
C GLN A 147 5.72 1.79 -17.48
N ILE A 148 5.00 2.45 -18.40
CA ILE A 148 4.35 1.80 -19.55
C ILE A 148 5.39 1.05 -20.40
N ASN A 149 6.48 1.72 -20.79
CA ASN A 149 7.50 1.14 -21.66
C ASN A 149 8.15 -0.10 -21.01
N ARG A 150 8.50 -0.03 -19.73
CA ARG A 150 9.13 -1.14 -18.99
C ARG A 150 8.18 -2.34 -18.85
N LEU A 151 6.93 -2.11 -18.46
CA LEU A 151 5.95 -3.18 -18.31
C LEU A 151 5.58 -3.81 -19.66
N SER A 152 5.32 -3.00 -20.69
CA SER A 152 5.03 -3.51 -22.05
C SER A 152 6.18 -4.32 -22.62
N SER A 153 7.42 -3.85 -22.48
CA SER A 153 8.61 -4.56 -22.97
C SER A 153 8.81 -5.89 -22.25
N HIS A 154 8.66 -5.91 -20.92
CA HIS A 154 8.92 -7.10 -20.12
C HIS A 154 7.82 -8.17 -20.22
N TYR A 155 6.55 -7.76 -20.19
CA TYR A 155 5.40 -8.67 -20.16
C TYR A 155 4.72 -8.85 -21.51
N GLY A 156 5.20 -8.20 -22.57
CA GLY A 156 4.60 -8.31 -23.91
C GLY A 156 3.22 -7.68 -24.02
N VAL A 157 2.89 -6.69 -23.18
CA VAL A 157 1.60 -5.98 -23.22
C VAL A 157 1.54 -5.12 -24.48
N SER A 158 0.69 -5.52 -25.44
CA SER A 158 0.50 -4.84 -26.72
C SER A 158 0.19 -3.35 -26.58
N LEU A 159 0.68 -2.56 -27.53
CA LEU A 159 0.40 -1.13 -27.68
C LEU A 159 -1.06 -0.89 -28.09
#